data_AF-A0A4Y8BWF1-F1
#
_entry.id   AF-A0A4Y8BWF1-F1
#
_cell.length_a   1.000
_cell.length_b   1.000
_cell.length_c   1.000
_cell.angle_alpha   90.00
_cell.angle_beta   90.00
_cell.angle_gamma   90.00
#
_symmetry.space_group_name_H-M   'P 1'
#
loop_
_entity.id
_entity.type
_entity.pdbx_description
1 polymer ?
#
loop_
_entity_poly.entity_id
_entity_poly.type
_entity_poly.pdbx_seq_one_letter_code
_entity_poly.pdbx_strand_id
1 'polypeptide(L)' 'DKIMLRVAGVMQARESKYIMLHAPKQKLDKIQALLPGVERPTILPLAHDEKNVALHMVSKENLFWET' A
#
# COMPACT_ATOMS: atom_id res chain seq x y z
N ASP A 1 -15.79 21.65 15.01
CA ASP A 1 -15.66 20.18 14.92
C ASP A 1 -15.30 19.65 13.54
N LYS A 2 -16.13 19.83 12.49
CA LYS A 2 -15.86 19.26 11.14
C LYS A 2 -14.54 19.69 10.50
N ILE A 3 -14.09 20.93 10.74
CA ILE A 3 -12.81 21.42 10.22
C ILE A 3 -11.62 20.71 10.88
N MET A 4 -11.67 20.52 12.21
CA MET A 4 -10.59 19.83 12.94
C MET A 4 -10.41 18.39 12.47
N LEU A 5 -11.52 17.68 12.20
CA LEU A 5 -11.49 16.34 11.64
C LEU A 5 -10.80 16.30 10.27
N ARG A 6 -11.12 17.27 9.40
CA ARG A 6 -10.52 17.36 8.05
C ARG A 6 -9.03 17.68 8.11
N VAL A 7 -8.62 18.58 9.00
CA VAL A 7 -7.21 18.92 9.21
C VAL A 7 -6.44 17.69 9.71
N ALA A 8 -6.97 16.96 10.69
CA ALA A 8 -6.36 15.72 11.18
C ALA A 8 -6.22 14.67 10.05
N GLY A 9 -7.24 14.51 9.20
CA GLY A 9 -7.17 13.61 8.05
C GLY A 9 -6.08 13.98 7.05
N VAL A 10 -5.90 15.27 6.75
CA VAL A 10 -4.81 15.74 5.87
C VAL A 10 -3.43 15.47 6.48
N MET A 11 -3.27 15.71 7.79
CA MET A 11 -2.02 15.42 8.49
C MET A 11 -1.65 13.94 8.43
N GLN A 12 -2.63 13.04 8.64
CA GLN A 12 -2.41 11.59 8.55
C GLN A 12 -2.09 11.13 7.12
N ALA A 13 -2.80 11.67 6.13
CA ALA A 13 -2.59 11.33 4.73
C ALA A 13 -1.21 11.79 4.22
N ARG A 14 -0.69 12.91 4.73
CA ARG A 14 0.63 13.46 4.33
C ARG A 14 1.78 12.49 4.56
N GLU A 15 1.71 11.70 5.64
CA GLU A 15 2.73 10.72 6.01
C GLU A 15 2.53 9.36 5.34
N SER A 16 1.47 9.20 4.55
CA SER A 16 1.10 7.95 3.90
C SER A 16 1.35 8.04 2.39
N LYS A 17 1.92 6.99 1.81
CA LYS A 17 2.12 6.84 0.37
C LYS A 17 1.28 5.69 -0.14
N TYR A 18 0.62 5.93 -1.28
CA TYR A 18 -0.06 4.89 -2.02
C TYR A 18 0.94 4.20 -2.95
N ILE A 19 0.99 2.88 -2.89
CA ILE A 19 1.91 2.04 -3.66
C ILE A 19 1.07 1.15 -4.57
N MET A 20 1.40 1.18 -5.85
CA MET A 20 0.87 0.28 -6.87
C MET A 20 2.04 -0.43 -7.53
N LEU A 21 2.03 -1.77 -7.51
CA LEU A 21 3.06 -2.56 -8.20
C LEU A 21 2.50 -3.86 -8.76
N HIS A 22 3.15 -4.38 -9.79
CA HIS A 22 2.92 -5.76 -10.24
C HIS A 22 3.82 -6.71 -9.45
N ALA A 23 3.21 -7.69 -8.79
CA ALA A 23 3.89 -8.61 -7.89
C ALA A 23 3.66 -10.08 -8.31
N PRO A 24 4.69 -10.94 -8.24
CA PRO A 24 4.49 -12.37 -8.40
C PRO A 24 3.60 -12.93 -7.28
N LYS A 25 2.58 -13.72 -7.62
CA LYS A 25 1.63 -14.30 -6.65
C LYS A 25 2.32 -15.07 -5.53
N GLN A 26 3.39 -15.79 -5.86
CA GLN A 26 4.16 -16.62 -4.93
C GLN A 26 5.01 -15.81 -3.93
N LYS A 27 5.14 -14.50 -4.13
CA LYS A 27 5.96 -13.62 -3.28
C LYS A 27 5.13 -12.64 -2.45
N LEU A 28 3.80 -12.73 -2.50
CA LEU A 28 2.91 -11.77 -1.83
C LEU A 28 3.16 -11.69 -0.33
N ASP A 29 3.32 -12.83 0.36
CA ASP A 29 3.58 -12.84 1.80
C ASP A 29 4.90 -12.14 2.16
N LYS A 30 5.94 -12.31 1.33
CA LYS A 30 7.23 -11.63 1.51
C LYS A 30 7.11 -10.14 1.27
N ILE A 31 6.37 -9.73 0.24
CA ILE A 31 6.14 -8.31 -0.07
C ILE A 31 5.35 -7.66 1.07
N GLN A 32 4.33 -8.33 1.60
CA GLN A 32 3.55 -7.84 2.74
C GLN A 32 4.39 -7.71 4.02
N ALA A 33 5.35 -8.61 4.24
CA ALA A 33 6.27 -8.52 5.36
C ALA A 33 7.25 -7.35 5.25
N LEU A 34 7.68 -7.01 4.03
CA LEU A 34 8.60 -5.89 3.76
C LEU A 34 7.90 -4.53 3.80
N LEU A 35 6.63 -4.49 3.42
CA LEU A 35 5.84 -3.26 3.41
C LEU A 35 4.68 -3.40 4.42
N PRO A 36 4.94 -3.25 5.74
CA PRO A 36 3.88 -3.16 6.73
C PRO A 36 2.99 -1.92 6.48
N GLY A 37 1.93 -2.13 5.70
CA GLY A 37 0.93 -1.11 5.43
C GLY A 37 0.02 -0.85 6.62
N VAL A 38 -0.75 0.23 6.53
CA VAL A 38 -1.79 0.55 7.52
C VAL A 38 -2.98 -0.43 7.40
N GLU A 39 -3.13 -1.08 6.25
CA GLU A 39 -4.20 -2.03 5.93
C GLU A 39 -3.70 -3.22 5.09
N ARG A 40 -4.54 -4.26 4.93
CA ARG A 40 -4.25 -5.40 4.03
C ARG A 40 -4.22 -4.91 2.58
N PRO A 41 -3.26 -5.38 1.75
CA PRO A 41 -3.18 -4.97 0.35
C PRO A 41 -4.43 -5.42 -0.43
N THR A 42 -4.85 -4.59 -1.38
CA THR A 42 -5.85 -4.99 -2.39
C THR A 42 -5.13 -5.66 -3.55
N ILE A 43 -5.61 -6.83 -3.95
CA ILE A 43 -4.99 -7.68 -4.97
C ILE A 43 -5.95 -7.84 -6.14
N LEU A 44 -5.47 -7.50 -7.34
CA LEU A 44 -6.23 -7.56 -8.58
C LEU A 44 -5.55 -8.52 -9.58
N PRO A 45 -6.31 -9.43 -10.23
CA PRO A 45 -5.77 -10.26 -11.30
C PRO A 45 -5.43 -9.40 -12.52
N LEU A 46 -4.34 -9.74 -13.20
CA LEU A 46 -3.96 -9.11 -14.47
C LEU A 46 -4.56 -9.91 -15.64
N ALA A 47 -5.10 -9.22 -16.64
CA ALA A 47 -5.87 -9.83 -17.72
C ALA A 47 -5.09 -10.85 -18.57
N HIS A 48 -3.78 -10.66 -18.72
CA HIS A 48 -2.91 -11.49 -19.56
C HIS A 48 -1.66 -11.99 -18.80
N ASP A 49 -1.71 -11.98 -17.47
CA ASP A 49 -0.60 -12.45 -16.64
C ASP A 49 -1.14 -13.21 -15.43
N GLU A 50 -1.03 -14.53 -15.49
CA GLU A 50 -1.46 -15.41 -14.41
C GLU A 50 -0.43 -15.54 -13.29
N LYS A 51 0.82 -15.15 -13.53
CA LYS A 51 1.91 -15.28 -12.55
C LYS A 51 1.97 -14.06 -11.64
N ASN A 52 1.62 -12.90 -12.16
CA ASN A 52 1.58 -11.65 -11.41
C ASN A 52 0.16 -11.20 -11.05
N VAL A 53 0.09 -10.27 -10.12
CA VAL A 53 -1.11 -9.52 -9.71
C VAL A 53 -0.77 -8.05 -9.57
N ALA A 54 -1.76 -7.18 -9.75
CA ALA A 54 -1.63 -5.79 -9.31
C ALA A 54 -1.88 -5.75 -7.81
N LEU A 55 -0.92 -5.21 -7.05
CA LEU A 55 -1.01 -5.00 -5.62
C LEU A 55 -1.13 -3.51 -5.34
N HIS A 56 -2.17 -3.13 -4.62
CA HIS A 56 -2.44 -1.76 -4.18
C HIS A 56 -2.36 -1.70 -2.65
N MET A 57 -1.60 -0.77 -2.10
CA MET A 57 -1.48 -0.62 -0.66
C MET A 57 -1.14 0.81 -0.23
N VAL A 58 -1.32 1.09 1.06
CA VAL A 58 -0.90 2.35 1.70
C VAL A 58 0.14 2.03 2.77
N SER A 59 1.30 2.68 2.68
CA SER A 59 2.40 2.55 3.65
C SER A 59 2.86 3.93 4.15
N LYS A 60 3.51 3.98 5.32
CA LYS A 60 4.11 5.23 5.80
C LYS A 60 5.40 5.54 5.06
N GLU A 61 5.66 6.83 4.83
CA GLU A 61 6.80 7.31 4.03
C GLU A 61 8.17 6.87 4.57
N ASN A 62 8.35 6.85 5.89
CA ASN A 62 9.59 6.39 6.52
C ASN A 62 9.88 4.91 6.23
N LEU A 63 8.85 4.09 6.22
CA LEU A 63 8.96 2.66 5.97
C LEU A 63 9.30 2.36 4.49
N PHE A 64 8.83 3.20 3.58
CA PHE A 64 9.01 3.03 2.13
C PHE A 64 10.47 3.28 1.66
N TRP A 65 11.22 4.17 2.32
CA TRP A 65 12.58 4.52 1.90
C TRP A 65 13.69 3.82 2.70
N GLU A 66 13.34 3.19 3.82
CA GLU A 66 14.30 2.45 4.67
C GLU A 66 14.34 0.94 4.39
N THR A 67 13.51 0.44 3.47
CA THR A 67 13.57 -0.94 2.93
C THR A 67 14.20 -0.98 1.54
#